data_AF-A0A936XHJ1-F1
#
_entry.id   AF-A0A936XHJ1-F1
#
_cell.length_a   1.000
_cell.length_b   1.000
_cell.length_c   1.000
_cell.angle_alpha   90.00
_cell.angle_beta   90.00
_cell.angle_gamma   90.00
#
_symmetry.space_group_name_H-M   'P 1'
#
loop_
_entity.id
_entity.type
_entity.pdbx_description
1 polymer ?
#
loop_
_entity_poly.entity_id
_entity_poly.type
_entity_poly.pdbx_seq_one_letter_code
_entity_poly.pdbx_strand_id
1 'polypeptide(L)'
;MTVAEATAFLGADEANSGKEITVSAISWGSNNRMGGQVQLNLGDKKLEGMASASFSCIFEKDQAAAIQAIAKDATVTISGKIAKGAGGIELTECKLLQ
;
A
#
# COMPACT_ATOMS: atom_id res chain seq x y z
N MET A 1 0.35 9.93 6.96
CA MET A 1 0.29 10.73 5.72
C MET A 1 -0.69 10.07 4.75
N THR A 2 -1.17 10.79 3.74
CA THR A 2 -2.03 10.27 2.67
C THR A 2 -1.20 9.58 1.58
N VAL A 3 -1.84 8.90 0.62
CA VAL A 3 -1.17 8.32 -0.56
C VAL A 3 -0.55 9.42 -1.42
N ALA A 4 -1.25 10.54 -1.62
CA ALA A 4 -0.72 11.70 -2.33
C ALA A 4 0.52 12.29 -1.64
N GLU A 5 0.50 12.43 -0.32
CA GLU A 5 1.65 12.91 0.46
C GLU A 5 2.84 11.95 0.37
N ALA A 6 2.60 10.65 0.47
CA ALA A 6 3.64 9.63 0.31
C ALA A 6 4.26 9.66 -1.10
N THR A 7 3.43 9.86 -2.12
CA THR A 7 3.86 10.01 -3.52
C THR A 7 4.73 11.24 -3.71
N ALA A 8 4.30 12.39 -3.18
CA ALA A 8 5.06 13.62 -3.22
C ALA A 8 6.38 13.49 -2.45
N PHE A 9 6.36 12.84 -1.28
CA PHE A 9 7.56 12.57 -0.47
C PHE A 9 8.61 11.77 -1.25
N LEU A 10 8.22 10.66 -1.88
CA LEU A 10 9.16 9.88 -2.71
C LEU A 10 9.61 10.64 -3.96
N GLY A 11 8.74 11.45 -4.56
CA GLY A 11 9.05 12.23 -5.76
C GLY A 11 9.96 13.45 -5.51
N ALA A 12 10.03 13.95 -4.28
CA ALA A 12 10.83 15.13 -3.93
C ALA A 12 12.33 14.85 -3.86
N ASP A 13 12.72 13.63 -3.48
CA ASP A 13 14.12 13.22 -3.35
C ASP A 13 14.25 11.69 -3.48
N GLU A 14 15.11 11.21 -4.38
CA GLU A 14 15.37 9.77 -4.55
C GLU A 14 15.91 9.11 -3.28
N ALA A 15 16.59 9.87 -2.42
CA ALA A 15 17.07 9.39 -1.12
C ALA A 15 15.93 9.06 -0.13
N ASN A 16 14.68 9.41 -0.45
CA ASN A 16 13.51 8.99 0.32
C ASN A 16 13.11 7.52 0.07
N SER A 17 13.59 6.92 -1.01
CA SER A 17 13.41 5.48 -1.26
C SER A 17 14.01 4.65 -0.12
N GLY A 18 13.26 3.65 0.34
CA GLY A 18 13.63 2.77 1.46
C GLY A 18 13.35 3.33 2.85
N LYS A 19 12.90 4.59 2.99
CA LYS A 19 12.51 5.15 4.29
C LYS A 19 11.18 4.57 4.75
N GLU A 20 11.06 4.32 6.05
CA GLU A 20 9.79 3.91 6.65
C GLU A 20 8.84 5.10 6.71
N ILE A 21 7.62 4.91 6.23
CA ILE A 21 6.53 5.89 6.31
C ILE A 21 5.28 5.23 6.90
N THR A 22 4.32 6.04 7.33
CA THR A 22 2.99 5.58 7.77
C THR A 22 1.90 6.27 6.96
N VAL A 23 1.09 5.48 6.27
CA VAL A 23 0.03 5.94 5.39
C VAL A 23 -1.33 5.56 5.93
N SER A 24 -2.28 6.50 5.93
CA SER A 24 -3.71 6.24 6.13
C SER A 24 -4.40 6.35 4.78
N ALA A 25 -5.10 5.29 4.36
CA ALA A 25 -5.68 5.16 3.03
C ALA A 25 -6.95 4.31 3.02
N ILE A 26 -7.62 4.27 1.88
CA ILE A 26 -8.78 3.41 1.63
C ILE A 26 -8.32 2.14 0.92
N SER A 27 -8.70 0.98 1.45
CA SER A 27 -8.48 -0.33 0.83
C SER A 27 -9.24 -0.45 -0.48
N TRP A 28 -8.52 -0.70 -1.57
CA TRP A 28 -9.09 -1.02 -2.88
C TRP A 28 -9.21 -2.52 -3.12
N GLY A 29 -8.94 -3.32 -2.10
CA GLY A 29 -8.89 -4.77 -2.15
C GLY A 29 -7.46 -5.31 -2.29
N SER A 30 -7.33 -6.61 -2.05
CA SER A 30 -6.04 -7.30 -2.02
C SER A 30 -5.90 -8.34 -3.14
N ASN A 31 -4.69 -8.53 -3.63
CA ASN A 31 -4.33 -9.56 -4.61
C ASN A 31 -3.24 -10.48 -4.06
N ASN A 32 -3.30 -11.77 -4.40
CA ASN A 32 -2.22 -12.69 -4.10
C ASN A 32 -1.00 -12.42 -4.99
N ARG A 33 0.20 -12.51 -4.42
CA ARG A 33 1.48 -12.48 -5.12
C ARG A 33 2.17 -13.84 -5.06
N MET A 34 3.18 -14.00 -5.90
CA MET A 34 4.03 -15.20 -5.91
C MET A 34 4.69 -15.38 -4.54
N GLY A 35 4.90 -16.63 -4.12
CA GLY A 35 5.50 -16.93 -2.81
C GLY A 35 4.52 -16.83 -1.62
N GLY A 36 3.24 -16.55 -1.86
CA GLY A 36 2.21 -16.48 -0.82
C GLY A 36 2.10 -15.12 -0.13
N GLN A 37 2.86 -14.12 -0.58
CA GLN A 37 2.68 -12.73 -0.19
C GLN A 37 1.33 -12.20 -0.68
N VAL A 38 0.87 -11.11 -0.08
CA VAL A 38 -0.35 -10.41 -0.51
C VAL A 38 -0.04 -8.94 -0.73
N GLN A 39 -0.61 -8.39 -1.80
CA GLN A 39 -0.58 -6.97 -2.11
C GLN A 39 -1.92 -6.36 -1.73
N LEU A 40 -1.93 -5.37 -0.84
CA LEU A 40 -3.09 -4.53 -0.58
C LEU A 40 -3.01 -3.26 -1.43
N ASN A 41 -4.01 -3.02 -2.27
CA ASN A 41 -4.10 -1.82 -3.09
C ASN A 41 -4.74 -0.69 -2.30
N LEU A 42 -4.22 0.53 -2.44
CA LEU A 42 -4.60 1.66 -1.59
C LEU A 42 -4.84 2.92 -2.44
N GLY A 43 -5.75 3.76 -1.98
CA GLY A 43 -5.95 5.10 -2.53
C GLY A 43 -6.50 6.08 -1.49
N ASP A 44 -6.42 7.38 -1.77
CA ASP A 44 -6.95 8.42 -0.88
C ASP A 44 -8.48 8.50 -0.87
N LYS A 45 -9.11 7.94 -1.90
CA LYS A 45 -10.57 7.91 -2.10
C LYS A 45 -10.98 6.50 -2.52
N LYS A 46 -12.27 6.20 -2.48
CA LYS A 46 -12.78 4.91 -2.97
C LYS A 46 -12.46 4.75 -4.46
N LEU A 47 -12.26 3.50 -4.87
CA LEU A 47 -12.00 3.18 -6.27
C LEU A 47 -13.30 3.32 -7.09
N GLU A 48 -13.31 4.26 -8.03
CA GLU A 48 -14.45 4.53 -8.91
C GLU A 48 -14.08 4.32 -10.40
N GLY A 49 -15.04 3.83 -11.20
CA GLY A 49 -14.90 3.68 -12.64
C GLY A 49 -13.76 2.74 -13.05
N MET A 50 -12.97 3.17 -14.05
CA MET A 50 -11.83 2.42 -14.62
C MET A 50 -10.49 2.76 -13.97
N ALA A 51 -10.47 3.35 -12.77
CA ALA A 51 -9.23 3.66 -12.08
C ALA A 51 -8.44 2.37 -11.75
N SER A 52 -7.11 2.47 -11.75
CA SER A 52 -6.20 1.39 -11.36
C SER A 52 -5.37 1.83 -10.15
N ALA A 53 -5.07 0.88 -9.28
CA ALA A 53 -4.21 1.14 -8.13
C ALA A 53 -2.77 1.40 -8.58
N SER A 54 -2.22 2.55 -8.18
CA SER A 54 -0.82 2.91 -8.39
C SER A 54 -0.02 2.99 -7.07
N PHE A 55 -0.66 2.70 -5.94
CA PHE A 55 -0.05 2.62 -4.63
C PHE A 55 -0.49 1.33 -3.94
N SER A 56 0.47 0.60 -3.38
CA SER A 56 0.17 -0.66 -2.69
C SER A 56 1.13 -0.95 -1.54
N CYS A 57 0.71 -1.85 -0.65
CA CYS A 57 1.57 -2.41 0.40
C CYS A 57 1.68 -3.92 0.21
N ILE A 58 2.90 -4.43 0.26
CA ILE A 58 3.19 -5.86 0.14
C ILE A 58 3.42 -6.42 1.55
N PHE A 59 2.56 -7.36 1.92
CA PHE A 59 2.63 -8.06 3.19
C PHE A 59 3.14 -9.49 2.99
N GLU A 60 3.85 -9.98 4.00
CA GLU A 60 4.37 -11.33 4.02
C GLU A 60 3.26 -12.38 4.19
N LYS A 61 3.59 -13.63 3.87
CA LYS A 61 2.65 -14.74 3.82
C LYS A 61 1.92 -14.98 5.16
N ASP A 62 2.59 -14.76 6.28
CA ASP A 62 2.04 -14.92 7.62
C ASP A 62 0.95 -13.88 7.94
N GLN A 63 0.99 -12.71 7.30
CA GLN A 63 -0.02 -11.66 7.41
C GLN A 63 -1.15 -11.79 6.38
N ALA A 64 -1.01 -12.68 5.38
CA ALA A 64 -1.89 -12.73 4.22
C ALA A 64 -3.38 -12.85 4.57
N ALA A 65 -3.73 -13.74 5.50
CA ALA A 65 -5.11 -13.95 5.91
C ALA A 65 -5.75 -12.69 6.55
N ALA A 66 -4.99 -11.97 7.37
CA ALA A 66 -5.47 -10.75 8.01
C ALA A 66 -5.72 -9.64 6.97
N ILE A 67 -4.84 -9.51 5.99
CA ILE A 67 -4.95 -8.49 4.94
C ILE A 67 -6.08 -8.81 3.96
N GLN A 68 -6.28 -10.09 3.61
CA GLN A 68 -7.39 -10.52 2.76
C GLN A 68 -8.76 -10.33 3.44
N ALA A 69 -8.80 -10.31 4.77
CA ALA A 69 -10.03 -10.04 5.52
C ALA A 69 -10.41 -8.55 5.55
N ILE A 70 -9.51 -7.64 5.13
CA ILE A 70 -9.81 -6.21 5.05
C ILE A 70 -10.84 -5.98 3.94
N ALA A 71 -12.00 -5.49 4.33
CA ALA A 71 -13.06 -5.15 3.38
C ALA A 71 -12.59 -4.07 2.40
N LYS A 72 -13.05 -4.18 1.15
CA LYS A 72 -12.93 -3.07 0.20
C LYS A 72 -13.61 -1.83 0.79
N ASP A 73 -13.04 -0.67 0.50
CA ASP A 73 -13.45 0.66 0.99
C ASP A 73 -13.24 0.89 2.50
N ALA A 74 -12.65 -0.05 3.23
CA ALA A 74 -12.23 0.19 4.61
C ALA A 74 -11.08 1.20 4.67
N THR A 75 -11.12 2.09 5.65
CA THR A 75 -9.95 2.91 6.00
C THR A 75 -8.95 2.07 6.77
N VAL A 76 -7.68 2.14 6.38
CA VAL A 76 -6.58 1.43 7.01
C VAL A 76 -5.40 2.37 7.21
N THR A 77 -4.63 2.12 8.26
CA THR A 77 -3.36 2.77 8.57
C THR A 77 -2.27 1.73 8.56
N ILE A 78 -1.24 1.95 7.74
CA ILE A 78 -0.19 0.98 7.44
C ILE A 78 1.17 1.67 7.47
N SER A 79 2.17 1.04 8.07
CA SER A 79 3.57 1.44 7.89
C SER A 79 4.31 0.52 6.94
N GLY A 80 5.37 1.02 6.32
CA GLY A 80 6.26 0.25 5.45
C GLY A 80 7.33 1.13 4.82
N LYS A 81 8.31 0.50 4.16
CA LYS A 81 9.38 1.17 3.43
C LYS A 81 8.93 1.53 2.02
N ILE A 82 9.00 2.81 1.68
CA ILE A 82 8.51 3.31 0.38
C ILE A 82 9.53 3.17 -0.75
N ALA A 83 9.11 2.68 -1.91
CA ALA A 83 9.93 2.61 -3.12
C ALA A 83 9.09 2.67 -4.39
N LYS A 84 9.75 2.89 -5.54
CA LYS A 84 9.14 2.65 -6.86
C LYS A 84 9.15 1.14 -7.14
N GLY A 85 8.00 0.59 -7.52
CA GLY A 85 7.81 -0.80 -7.93
C GLY A 85 7.26 -0.93 -9.35
N ALA A 86 7.00 -2.15 -9.79
CA ALA A 86 6.57 -2.43 -11.17
C ALA A 86 5.18 -1.87 -11.50
N GLY A 87 4.31 -1.72 -10.51
CA GLY A 87 2.94 -1.19 -10.66
C GLY A 87 2.74 0.26 -10.21
N GLY A 88 3.80 0.98 -9.86
CA GLY A 88 3.71 2.33 -9.28
C GLY A 88 4.56 2.46 -8.03
N ILE A 89 3.97 2.95 -6.94
CA ILE A 89 4.64 3.06 -5.64
C ILE A 89 4.24 1.87 -4.77
N GLU A 90 5.23 1.27 -4.14
CA GLU A 90 5.05 0.10 -3.29
C GLU A 90 5.66 0.38 -1.92
N LEU A 91 4.95 -0.05 -0.89
CA LEU A 91 5.50 -0.22 0.45
C LEU A 91 5.90 -1.68 0.63
N THR A 92 7.09 -1.91 1.18
CA THR A 92 7.57 -3.23 1.62
C THR A 92 7.74 -3.26 3.14
N GLU A 93 7.95 -4.45 3.71
CA GLU A 93 8.05 -4.65 5.17
C GLU A 93 6.81 -4.09 5.90
N CYS A 94 5.65 -4.31 5.30
CA CYS A 94 4.41 -3.67 5.70
C CYS A 94 3.88 -4.14 7.06
N LYS A 95 3.31 -3.21 7.82
CA LYS A 95 2.62 -3.49 9.09
C LYS A 95 1.27 -2.80 9.12
N LEU A 96 0.21 -3.58 9.32
CA LEU A 96 -1.12 -3.02 9.57
C LEU A 96 -1.13 -2.47 10.99
N LEU A 97 -1.45 -1.19 11.13
CA LEU A 97 -1.50 -0.50 12.41
C LEU A 97 -2.94 -0.33 12.90
N GLN A 98 -3.90 -0.20 11.98
CA GLN A 98 -5.37 -0.33 12.09
C GLN A 98 -6.03 0.29 10.87
#